data_AF-A0A7S0NLT2-F1
#
_entry.id   AF-A0A7S0NLT2-F1
#
_cell.length_a   1.000
_cell.length_b   1.000
_cell.length_c   1.000
_cell.angle_alpha   90.00
_cell.angle_beta   90.00
_cell.angle_gamma   90.00
#
_symmetry.space_group_name_H-M   'P 1'
#
loop_
_entity.id
_entity.type
_entity.pdbx_description
1 polymer ?
#
loop_
_entity_poly.entity_id
_entity_poly.type
_entity_poly.pdbx_seq_one_letter_code
_entity_poly.pdbx_strand_id
1 'polypeptide(L)'
;MTALLPSMDGAERSARRATASARPKLKKFLLRYYPPGIILEYELAGELMQRSVDLLDLSADTDADVLVNAITRQESMIKESHREPLRKLVKKLQSKLRAVSTKSFSLVKELRAHILPLTNCAFNKSGDKFITGSYDRTCKVFDTDTGEEIHTLEGHKNVVYAIAFNNPYGDKIITGSFDKTCKLWDANTGECYYTLRGHASEIVCL
;
A
#
# COMPACT_ATOMS: atom_id res chain seq x y z
N MET A 1 36.39 -30.98 14.39
CA MET A 1 35.08 -31.65 14.41
C MET A 1 34.27 -31.02 13.28
N THR A 2 34.33 -31.63 12.11
CA THR A 2 33.98 -31.06 10.81
C THR A 2 32.53 -31.40 10.52
N ALA A 3 31.63 -30.40 10.56
CA ALA A 3 30.23 -30.60 10.21
C ALA A 3 30.10 -30.61 8.68
N LEU A 4 29.81 -31.80 8.13
CA LEU A 4 29.42 -32.04 6.75
C LEU A 4 28.10 -31.31 6.45
N LEU A 5 28.13 -30.39 5.47
CA LEU A 5 26.91 -29.88 4.84
C LEU A 5 26.30 -30.99 3.97
N PRO A 6 24.98 -31.27 4.05
CA PRO A 6 24.34 -32.21 3.13
C PRO A 6 24.38 -31.65 1.71
N SER A 7 24.79 -32.49 0.76
CA SER A 7 24.72 -32.21 -0.67
C SER A 7 23.27 -31.97 -1.10
N MET A 8 22.97 -30.76 -1.57
CA MET A 8 21.66 -30.46 -2.16
C MET A 8 21.44 -31.30 -3.42
N ASP A 9 20.35 -32.07 -3.39
CA ASP A 9 19.94 -33.06 -4.38
C ASP A 9 19.85 -32.50 -5.80
N GLY A 10 20.27 -33.32 -6.77
CA GLY A 10 20.13 -33.03 -8.21
C GLY A 10 18.67 -32.79 -8.65
N ALA A 11 17.69 -33.18 -7.82
CA ALA A 11 16.27 -32.94 -8.03
C ALA A 11 15.86 -31.46 -7.82
N GLU A 12 16.46 -30.73 -6.86
CA GLU A 12 16.15 -29.31 -6.63
C GLU A 12 16.73 -28.40 -7.72
N ARG A 13 17.90 -28.77 -8.28
CA ARG A 13 18.44 -28.11 -9.48
C ARG A 13 17.57 -28.34 -10.72
N SER A 14 16.88 -29.49 -10.81
CA SER A 14 15.93 -29.79 -11.89
C SER A 14 14.60 -29.05 -11.72
N ALA A 15 14.09 -28.95 -10.48
CA ALA A 15 12.88 -28.20 -10.16
C ALA A 15 13.02 -26.69 -10.38
N ARG A 16 14.18 -26.10 -10.06
CA ARG A 16 14.50 -24.70 -10.41
C ARG A 16 14.68 -24.47 -11.91
N ARG A 17 14.97 -25.52 -12.69
CA ARG A 17 15.07 -25.46 -14.16
C ARG A 17 13.71 -25.59 -14.86
N ALA A 18 12.74 -26.27 -14.23
CA ALA A 18 11.40 -26.46 -14.79
C ALA A 18 10.48 -25.23 -14.63
N THR A 19 10.73 -24.35 -13.67
CA THR A 19 10.01 -23.07 -13.50
C THR A 19 10.50 -21.96 -14.43
N ALA A 20 11.57 -22.18 -15.21
CA ALA A 20 12.18 -21.18 -16.09
C ALA A 20 11.44 -20.97 -17.44
N SER A 21 10.29 -21.63 -17.65
CA SER A 21 9.57 -21.64 -18.94
C SER A 21 8.16 -21.03 -18.90
N ALA A 22 7.72 -20.45 -17.78
CA ALA A 22 6.43 -19.77 -17.76
C ALA A 22 6.59 -18.36 -18.37
N ARG A 23 6.07 -18.16 -19.58
CA ARG A 23 6.02 -16.82 -20.18
C ARG A 23 4.97 -15.99 -19.41
N PRO A 24 5.32 -14.79 -18.93
CA PRO A 24 4.36 -13.93 -18.25
C PRO A 24 3.22 -13.58 -19.20
N LYS A 25 1.98 -13.81 -18.75
CA LYS A 25 0.77 -13.51 -19.53
C LYS A 25 0.10 -12.28 -18.98
N LEU A 26 0.19 -11.16 -19.71
CA LEU A 26 -0.50 -9.93 -19.35
C LEU A 26 -2.02 -10.15 -19.31
N LYS A 27 -2.66 -9.71 -18.23
CA LYS A 27 -4.11 -9.78 -18.01
C LYS A 27 -4.77 -8.43 -18.21
N LYS A 28 -4.26 -7.39 -17.55
CA LYS A 28 -4.86 -6.04 -17.60
C LYS A 28 -3.85 -4.93 -17.33
N PHE A 29 -4.21 -3.73 -17.77
CA PHE A 29 -3.53 -2.49 -17.44
C PHE A 29 -4.36 -1.73 -16.40
N LEU A 30 -3.72 -1.29 -15.34
CA LEU A 30 -4.31 -0.47 -14.29
C LEU A 30 -3.64 0.91 -14.31
N LEU A 31 -4.44 1.96 -14.19
CA LEU A 31 -3.95 3.32 -14.22
C LEU A 31 -3.61 3.78 -12.81
N ARG A 32 -2.40 4.33 -12.61
CA ARG A 32 -1.98 4.96 -11.35
C ARG A 32 -1.78 6.45 -11.58
N TYR A 33 -2.52 7.29 -10.86
CA TYR A 33 -2.42 8.74 -11.00
C TYR A 33 -1.29 9.37 -10.18
N TYR A 34 -0.96 8.80 -9.03
CA TYR A 34 -0.02 9.40 -8.06
C TYR A 34 1.02 8.37 -7.58
N PRO A 35 2.32 8.54 -7.92
CA PRO A 35 2.78 9.32 -9.09
C PRO A 35 2.27 8.68 -10.40
N PRO A 36 2.20 9.44 -11.51
CA PRO A 36 1.70 8.94 -12.78
C PRO A 36 2.42 7.66 -13.21
N GLY A 37 1.64 6.65 -13.61
CA GLY A 37 2.18 5.35 -13.96
C GLY A 37 1.12 4.38 -14.44
N ILE A 38 1.57 3.27 -14.98
CA ILE A 38 0.72 2.19 -15.46
C ILE A 38 1.16 0.91 -14.76
N ILE A 39 0.24 0.25 -14.08
CA ILE A 39 0.48 -1.04 -13.43
C ILE A 39 0.04 -2.15 -14.40
N LEU A 40 0.96 -3.07 -14.65
CA LEU A 40 0.76 -4.27 -15.45
C LEU A 40 0.39 -5.40 -14.51
N GLU A 41 -0.80 -5.96 -14.66
CA GLU A 41 -1.18 -7.19 -13.97
C GLU A 41 -1.00 -8.36 -14.93
N TYR A 42 -0.19 -9.33 -14.51
CA TYR A 42 0.18 -10.48 -15.33
C TYR A 42 0.18 -11.75 -14.50
N GLU A 43 -0.03 -12.87 -15.16
CA GLU A 43 0.04 -14.19 -14.55
C GLU A 43 1.40 -14.82 -14.85
N LEU A 44 2.07 -15.30 -13.81
CA LEU A 44 3.34 -16.02 -13.90
C LEU A 44 3.25 -17.29 -13.04
N ALA A 45 3.42 -18.46 -13.66
CA ALA A 45 3.35 -19.75 -12.98
C ALA A 45 2.04 -19.99 -12.17
N GLY A 46 0.92 -19.42 -12.62
CA GLY A 46 -0.38 -19.53 -11.95
C GLY A 46 -0.64 -18.48 -10.86
N GLU A 47 0.34 -17.63 -10.54
CA GLU A 47 0.19 -16.55 -9.57
C GLU A 47 -0.05 -15.21 -10.28
N LEU A 48 -0.95 -14.40 -9.71
CA LEU A 48 -1.20 -13.03 -10.17
C LEU A 48 -0.13 -12.10 -9.60
N MET A 49 0.63 -11.51 -10.50
CA MET A 49 1.72 -10.58 -10.20
C MET A 49 1.41 -9.19 -10.77
N GLN A 50 2.02 -8.18 -10.17
CA GLN A 50 1.92 -6.79 -10.63
C GLN A 50 3.31 -6.20 -10.85
N ARG A 51 3.45 -5.39 -11.90
CA ARG A 51 4.65 -4.62 -12.20
C ARG A 51 4.27 -3.18 -12.55
N SER A 52 4.89 -2.19 -11.92
CA SER A 52 4.64 -0.79 -12.22
C SER A 52 5.61 -0.27 -13.29
N VAL A 53 5.07 0.44 -14.27
CA VAL A 53 5.79 1.31 -15.20
C VAL A 53 5.59 2.73 -14.72
N ASP A 54 6.64 3.33 -14.16
CA ASP A 54 6.60 4.67 -13.59
C ASP A 54 6.80 5.71 -14.68
N LEU A 55 5.91 6.69 -14.76
CA LEU A 55 5.93 7.77 -15.75
C LEU A 55 6.16 9.10 -15.04
N LEU A 56 7.28 9.20 -14.34
CA LEU A 56 7.60 10.33 -13.46
C LEU A 56 7.77 11.64 -14.24
N ASP A 57 8.31 11.56 -15.46
CA ASP A 57 8.56 12.71 -16.34
C ASP A 57 7.37 13.05 -17.24
N LEU A 58 6.19 12.47 -16.99
CA LEU A 58 5.01 12.71 -17.82
C LEU A 58 4.48 14.13 -17.61
N SER A 59 4.53 14.94 -18.67
CA SER A 59 3.88 16.25 -18.74
C SER A 59 2.59 16.22 -19.56
N ALA A 60 1.76 17.25 -19.40
CA ALA A 60 0.55 17.47 -20.17
C ALA A 60 0.78 17.57 -21.69
N ASP A 61 2.01 17.89 -22.11
CA ASP A 61 2.41 18.15 -23.49
C ASP A 61 3.34 17.08 -24.06
N THR A 62 3.68 16.06 -23.27
CA THR A 62 4.50 14.93 -23.73
C THR A 62 3.82 14.23 -24.90
N ASP A 63 4.59 13.88 -25.94
CA ASP A 63 4.05 13.09 -27.05
C ASP A 63 3.72 11.66 -26.58
N ALA A 64 2.43 11.33 -26.60
CA ALA A 64 1.93 10.04 -26.16
C ALA A 64 2.42 8.87 -27.03
N ASP A 65 2.62 9.08 -28.33
CA ASP A 65 3.03 8.02 -29.25
C ASP A 65 4.52 7.68 -29.05
N VAL A 66 5.37 8.69 -28.84
CA VAL A 66 6.79 8.50 -28.49
C VAL A 66 6.92 7.74 -27.17
N LEU A 67 6.15 8.13 -26.16
CA LEU A 67 6.18 7.47 -24.85
C LEU A 67 5.70 6.02 -24.92
N VAL A 68 4.60 5.75 -25.63
CA VAL A 68 4.09 4.38 -25.82
C VAL A 68 5.08 3.50 -26.57
N ASN A 69 5.78 4.05 -27.56
CA ASN A 69 6.83 3.33 -28.26
C ASN A 69 8.02 2.99 -27.35
N ALA A 70 8.43 3.92 -26.48
CA ALA A 70 9.49 3.67 -25.49
C ALA A 70 9.07 2.56 -24.51
N ILE A 71 7.84 2.62 -23.96
CA ILE A 71 7.29 1.62 -23.04
C ILE A 71 7.23 0.23 -23.71
N THR A 72 6.77 0.16 -24.96
CA THR A 72 6.65 -1.11 -25.70
C THR A 72 8.02 -1.75 -25.97
N ARG A 73 9.07 -0.93 -26.15
CA ARG A 73 10.44 -1.43 -26.32
C ARG A 73 11.06 -1.93 -25.01
N GLN A 74 10.75 -1.27 -23.90
CA GLN A 74 11.32 -1.60 -22.59
C GLN A 74 10.64 -2.82 -21.94
N GLU A 75 9.34 -3.01 -22.17
CA GLU A 75 8.56 -4.05 -21.53
C GLU A 75 8.21 -5.19 -22.51
N SER A 76 8.94 -6.30 -22.42
CA SER A 76 8.77 -7.47 -23.30
C SER A 76 7.39 -8.13 -23.23
N MET A 77 6.61 -7.85 -22.19
CA MET A 77 5.22 -8.32 -22.03
C MET A 77 4.23 -7.52 -22.89
N ILE A 78 4.58 -6.28 -23.26
CA ILE A 78 3.72 -5.36 -24.00
C ILE A 78 3.93 -5.60 -25.49
N LYS A 79 2.93 -6.20 -26.13
CA LYS A 79 2.89 -6.38 -27.59
C LYS A 79 2.34 -5.15 -28.31
N GLU A 80 2.60 -5.08 -29.61
CA GLU A 80 2.08 -4.05 -30.54
C GLU A 80 0.57 -3.83 -30.42
N SER A 81 -0.19 -4.90 -30.20
CA SER A 81 -1.65 -4.86 -30.02
C SER A 81 -2.11 -4.00 -28.83
N HIS A 82 -1.23 -3.70 -27.89
CA HIS A 82 -1.55 -2.94 -26.68
C HIS A 82 -1.22 -1.44 -26.78
N ARG A 83 -0.64 -0.98 -27.91
CA ARG A 83 -0.29 0.43 -28.09
C ARG A 83 -1.51 1.35 -28.00
N GLU A 84 -2.60 1.00 -28.66
CA GLU A 84 -3.84 1.79 -28.62
C GLU A 84 -4.44 1.89 -27.20
N PRO A 85 -4.60 0.79 -26.43
CA PRO A 85 -4.96 0.87 -25.02
C PRO A 85 -4.02 1.74 -24.17
N LEU A 86 -2.71 1.59 -24.32
CA LEU A 86 -1.72 2.36 -23.57
C LEU A 86 -1.81 3.85 -23.90
N ARG A 87 -1.96 4.20 -25.18
CA ARG A 87 -2.15 5.58 -25.63
C ARG A 87 -3.38 6.22 -24.98
N LYS A 88 -4.49 5.48 -24.88
CA LYS A 88 -5.70 5.95 -24.17
C LYS A 88 -5.43 6.19 -22.69
N LEU A 89 -4.63 5.34 -22.03
CA LEU A 89 -4.25 5.50 -20.61
C LEU A 89 -3.35 6.71 -20.39
N VAL A 90 -2.33 6.91 -21.23
CA VAL A 90 -1.45 8.09 -21.18
C VAL A 90 -2.26 9.37 -21.37
N LYS A 91 -3.17 9.40 -22.35
CA LYS A 91 -4.07 10.55 -22.57
C LYS A 91 -4.97 10.84 -21.35
N LYS A 92 -5.43 9.81 -20.62
CA LYS A 92 -6.18 10.00 -19.36
C LYS A 92 -5.32 10.61 -18.25
N LEU A 93 -4.04 10.22 -18.14
CA LEU A 93 -3.12 10.84 -17.19
C LEU A 93 -2.89 12.31 -17.56
N GLN A 94 -2.64 12.60 -18.84
CA GLN A 94 -2.44 13.95 -19.33
C GLN A 94 -3.67 14.84 -19.13
N SER A 95 -4.87 14.33 -19.40
CA SER A 95 -6.10 15.09 -19.14
C SER A 95 -6.28 15.38 -17.65
N LYS A 96 -5.89 14.44 -16.77
CA LYS A 96 -5.90 14.67 -15.33
C LYS A 96 -4.86 15.71 -14.89
N LEU A 97 -3.69 15.76 -15.51
CA LEU A 97 -2.66 16.78 -15.27
C LEU A 97 -3.10 18.18 -15.76
N ARG A 98 -3.81 18.25 -16.89
CA ARG A 98 -4.36 19.51 -17.44
C ARG A 98 -5.54 20.05 -16.63
N ALA A 99 -6.25 19.18 -15.92
CA ALA A 99 -7.37 19.60 -15.09
C ALA A 99 -6.85 20.49 -13.95
N VAL A 100 -7.07 21.80 -14.09
CA VAL A 100 -6.84 22.78 -13.02
C VAL A 100 -7.75 22.40 -11.86
N SER A 101 -7.16 21.83 -10.82
CA SER A 101 -7.87 21.34 -9.65
C SER A 101 -8.25 22.53 -8.75
N THR A 102 -9.34 23.22 -9.05
CA THR A 102 -10.01 24.12 -8.09
C THR A 102 -10.72 23.27 -7.03
N LYS A 103 -9.95 22.60 -6.18
CA LYS A 103 -10.49 21.91 -5.01
C LYS A 103 -10.79 22.97 -3.96
N SER A 104 -12.07 23.21 -3.71
CA SER A 104 -12.51 23.86 -2.48
C SER A 104 -12.69 22.77 -1.42
N PHE A 105 -12.22 23.05 -0.21
CA PHE A 105 -12.44 22.20 0.96
C PHE A 105 -13.44 22.90 1.87
N SER A 106 -14.40 22.13 2.39
CA SER A 106 -15.35 22.58 3.40
C SER A 106 -15.25 21.67 4.61
N LEU A 107 -15.60 22.18 5.78
CA LEU A 107 -15.71 21.38 6.98
C LEU A 107 -16.86 20.37 6.79
N VAL A 108 -16.53 19.08 6.80
CA VAL A 108 -17.53 18.00 6.70
C VAL A 108 -17.99 17.57 8.09
N LYS A 109 -17.05 17.41 9.03
CA LYS A 109 -17.35 16.92 10.38
C LYS A 109 -16.33 17.39 11.40
N GLU A 110 -16.81 17.65 12.61
CA GLU A 110 -15.99 17.89 13.80
C GLU A 110 -16.24 16.74 14.78
N LEU A 111 -15.17 16.10 15.25
CA LEU A 111 -15.25 14.92 16.10
C LEU A 111 -14.25 15.00 17.25
N ARG A 112 -14.74 14.81 18.47
CA ARG A 112 -13.91 14.66 19.66
C ARG A 112 -13.62 13.19 19.89
N ALA A 113 -12.45 12.73 19.46
CA ALA A 113 -12.10 11.31 19.48
C ALA A 113 -11.83 10.77 20.90
N HIS A 114 -11.18 11.59 21.74
CA HIS A 114 -10.74 11.18 23.08
C HIS A 114 -11.00 12.27 24.13
N ILE A 115 -11.08 11.85 25.39
CA ILE A 115 -11.15 12.76 26.55
C ILE A 115 -9.74 13.27 26.89
N LEU A 116 -8.76 12.36 26.88
CA LEU A 116 -7.35 12.69 27.06
C LEU A 116 -6.72 13.17 25.74
N PRO A 117 -5.53 13.79 25.78
CA PRO A 117 -4.90 14.35 24.59
C PRO A 117 -4.77 13.35 23.45
N LEU A 118 -5.24 13.76 22.27
CA LEU A 118 -4.99 13.09 21.00
C LEU A 118 -3.51 13.25 20.64
N THR A 119 -2.84 12.14 20.33
CA THR A 119 -1.42 12.15 19.91
C THR A 119 -1.28 12.13 18.40
N ASN A 120 -2.15 11.41 17.70
CA ASN A 120 -1.98 11.12 16.27
C ASN A 120 -3.31 10.78 15.60
N CYS A 121 -3.39 10.97 14.28
CA CYS A 121 -4.50 10.54 13.44
C CYS A 121 -4.02 10.13 12.03
N ALA A 122 -4.66 9.13 11.42
CA ALA A 122 -4.29 8.67 10.07
C ALA A 122 -5.49 8.10 9.30
N PHE A 123 -5.60 8.40 8.01
CA PHE A 123 -6.57 7.79 7.11
C PHE A 123 -6.04 6.46 6.53
N ASN A 124 -6.96 5.55 6.21
CA ASN A 124 -6.67 4.49 5.26
C ASN A 124 -6.62 5.04 3.83
N LYS A 125 -6.21 4.22 2.86
CA LYS A 125 -6.05 4.65 1.46
C LYS A 125 -7.34 5.22 0.84
N SER A 126 -8.49 4.65 1.18
CA SER A 126 -9.78 5.05 0.60
C SER A 126 -10.33 6.33 1.25
N GLY A 127 -9.93 6.62 2.50
CA GLY A 127 -10.45 7.73 3.29
C GLY A 127 -11.82 7.44 3.92
N ASP A 128 -12.32 6.20 3.84
CA ASP A 128 -13.57 5.79 4.49
C ASP A 128 -13.37 5.50 5.98
N LYS A 129 -12.13 5.18 6.41
CA LYS A 129 -11.78 4.99 7.82
C LYS A 129 -10.59 5.83 8.22
N PHE A 130 -10.61 6.29 9.46
CA PHE A 130 -9.46 6.90 10.11
C PHE A 130 -9.21 6.31 11.49
N ILE A 131 -7.96 6.37 11.92
CA ILE A 131 -7.51 5.93 13.24
C ILE A 131 -7.00 7.10 14.04
N THR A 132 -7.07 6.99 15.35
CA THR A 132 -6.61 8.00 16.30
C THR A 132 -5.91 7.35 17.48
N GLY A 133 -4.84 7.98 17.97
CA GLY A 133 -4.06 7.54 19.13
C GLY A 133 -4.17 8.58 20.25
N SER A 134 -4.02 8.13 21.50
CA SER A 134 -4.27 9.00 22.66
C SER A 134 -3.44 8.63 23.90
N TYR A 135 -3.38 9.58 24.82
CA TYR A 135 -2.88 9.42 26.18
C TYR A 135 -3.72 8.47 27.05
N ASP A 136 -4.97 8.19 26.66
CA ASP A 136 -5.78 7.15 27.33
C ASP A 136 -5.31 5.71 27.04
N ARG A 137 -4.22 5.58 26.26
CA ARG A 137 -3.55 4.32 25.92
C ARG A 137 -4.35 3.46 24.93
N THR A 138 -5.32 4.05 24.27
CA THR A 138 -6.12 3.40 23.23
C THR A 138 -5.78 3.93 21.85
N CYS A 139 -6.05 3.11 20.84
CA CYS A 139 -6.20 3.58 19.47
C CYS A 139 -7.65 3.34 19.05
N LYS A 140 -8.33 4.34 18.50
CA LYS A 140 -9.71 4.20 18.04
C LYS A 140 -9.80 4.19 16.52
N VAL A 141 -10.66 3.35 15.98
CA VAL A 141 -10.98 3.24 14.55
C VAL A 141 -12.35 3.85 14.34
N PHE A 142 -12.45 4.79 13.40
CA PHE A 142 -13.68 5.51 13.10
C PHE A 142 -14.11 5.33 11.65
N ASP A 143 -15.41 5.36 11.44
CA ASP A 143 -16.01 5.57 10.12
C ASP A 143 -16.01 7.07 9.79
N THR A 144 -15.52 7.43 8.60
CA THR A 144 -15.36 8.84 8.22
C THR A 144 -16.70 9.50 7.89
N ASP A 145 -17.63 8.75 7.31
CA ASP A 145 -18.92 9.27 6.86
C ASP A 145 -19.88 9.43 8.05
N THR A 146 -20.01 8.39 8.87
CA THR A 146 -20.91 8.41 10.04
C THR A 146 -20.26 9.11 11.24
N GLY A 147 -18.93 9.09 11.36
CA GLY A 147 -18.22 9.56 12.55
C GLY A 147 -18.36 8.62 13.74
N GLU A 148 -18.88 7.41 13.52
CA GLU A 148 -19.04 6.41 14.57
C GLU A 148 -17.71 5.71 14.88
N GLU A 149 -17.50 5.43 16.15
CA GLU A 149 -16.40 4.58 16.59
C GLU A 149 -16.71 3.13 16.26
N ILE A 150 -15.91 2.53 15.38
CA ILE A 150 -16.05 1.14 14.96
C ILE A 150 -15.37 0.22 15.99
N HIS A 151 -14.15 0.57 16.40
CA HIS A 151 -13.36 -0.22 17.35
C HIS A 151 -12.55 0.68 18.28
N THR A 152 -12.41 0.25 19.53
CA THR A 152 -11.36 0.72 20.45
C THR A 152 -10.33 -0.40 20.63
N LEU A 153 -9.10 -0.14 20.19
CA LEU A 153 -7.95 -1.04 20.29
C LEU A 153 -7.27 -0.84 21.65
N GLU A 154 -7.59 -1.70 22.60
CA GLU A 154 -7.09 -1.65 23.98
C GLU A 154 -6.01 -2.68 24.26
N GLY A 155 -5.02 -2.31 25.07
CA GLY A 155 -4.00 -3.24 25.58
C GLY A 155 -2.61 -2.65 25.76
N HIS A 156 -2.39 -1.41 25.31
CA HIS A 156 -1.17 -0.68 25.65
C HIS A 156 -1.19 -0.24 27.11
N LYS A 157 0.00 -0.20 27.72
CA LYS A 157 0.16 0.18 29.14
C LYS A 157 0.53 1.64 29.32
N ASN A 158 0.83 2.34 28.24
CA ASN A 158 1.20 3.74 28.23
C ASN A 158 0.67 4.41 26.94
N VAL A 159 0.91 5.71 26.79
CA VAL A 159 0.46 6.54 25.66
C VAL A 159 0.67 5.82 24.33
N VAL A 160 -0.36 5.79 23.48
CA VAL A 160 -0.24 5.38 22.08
C VAL A 160 0.17 6.61 21.30
N TYR A 161 1.35 6.58 20.68
CA TYR A 161 1.97 7.77 20.09
C TYR A 161 2.03 7.72 18.57
N ALA A 162 2.45 6.58 18.02
CA ALA A 162 2.54 6.38 16.58
C ALA A 162 1.51 5.35 16.13
N ILE A 163 0.79 5.63 15.05
CA ILE A 163 -0.24 4.75 14.50
C ILE A 163 -0.17 4.75 12.98
N ALA A 164 -0.45 3.62 12.33
CA ALA A 164 -0.54 3.56 10.88
C ALA A 164 -1.45 2.42 10.40
N PHE A 165 -2.10 2.64 9.27
CA PHE A 165 -2.68 1.57 8.46
C PHE A 165 -1.60 0.93 7.57
N ASN A 166 -1.77 -0.34 7.23
CA ASN A 166 -0.99 -1.02 6.19
C ASN A 166 -1.44 -0.58 4.77
N ASN A 167 -1.38 0.71 4.49
CA ASN A 167 -1.69 1.25 3.18
C ASN A 167 -0.78 0.61 2.12
N PRO A 168 -1.33 0.12 0.98
CA PRO A 168 -2.64 0.45 0.43
C PRO A 168 -3.80 -0.46 0.82
N TYR A 169 -3.60 -1.49 1.65
CA TYR A 169 -4.62 -2.53 1.91
C TYR A 169 -5.64 -2.08 2.95
N GLY A 170 -5.20 -1.46 4.04
CA GLY A 170 -6.07 -0.89 5.07
C GLY A 170 -6.74 -1.94 5.98
N ASP A 171 -6.38 -3.21 5.88
CA ASP A 171 -6.93 -4.30 6.69
C ASP A 171 -6.15 -4.52 8.01
N LYS A 172 -5.01 -3.86 8.20
CA LYS A 172 -4.22 -3.94 9.43
C LYS A 172 -3.81 -2.57 9.95
N ILE A 173 -3.75 -2.48 11.27
CA ILE A 173 -3.31 -1.29 11.99
C ILE A 173 -2.11 -1.66 12.85
N ILE A 174 -1.10 -0.80 12.88
CA ILE A 174 0.02 -0.91 13.82
C ILE A 174 -0.02 0.28 14.78
N THR A 175 0.16 0.03 16.06
CA THR A 175 0.21 1.05 17.11
C THR A 175 1.52 0.93 17.88
N GLY A 176 2.20 2.05 18.09
CA GLY A 176 3.45 2.18 18.84
C GLY A 176 3.22 3.01 20.09
N SER A 177 3.72 2.51 21.22
CA SER A 177 3.46 3.10 22.52
C SER A 177 4.73 3.39 23.32
N PHE A 178 4.60 4.31 24.28
CA PHE A 178 5.60 4.55 25.31
C PHE A 178 5.75 3.38 26.30
N ASP A 179 4.95 2.32 26.16
CA ASP A 179 5.16 1.04 26.86
C ASP A 179 6.26 0.16 26.25
N LYS A 180 6.98 0.70 25.25
CA LYS A 180 8.12 0.07 24.56
C LYS A 180 7.72 -1.08 23.64
N THR A 181 6.44 -1.19 23.33
CA THR A 181 5.89 -2.22 22.43
C THR A 181 5.16 -1.60 21.27
N CYS A 182 5.14 -2.33 20.15
CA CYS A 182 4.17 -2.11 19.10
C CYS A 182 3.13 -3.23 19.14
N LYS A 183 1.90 -2.95 18.72
CA LYS A 183 0.86 -3.96 18.53
C LYS A 183 0.35 -3.92 17.10
N LEU A 184 0.15 -5.10 16.51
CA LEU A 184 -0.47 -5.27 15.20
C LEU A 184 -1.90 -5.75 15.40
N TRP A 185 -2.85 -5.10 14.74
CA TRP A 185 -4.27 -5.33 14.89
C TRP A 185 -4.91 -5.62 13.53
N ASP A 186 -6.02 -6.34 13.56
CA ASP A 186 -6.95 -6.41 12.44
C ASP A 186 -7.85 -5.17 12.43
N ALA A 187 -7.95 -4.50 11.28
CA ALA A 187 -8.75 -3.27 11.16
C ALA A 187 -10.27 -3.52 11.11
N ASN A 188 -10.70 -4.74 10.78
CA ASN A 188 -12.11 -5.11 10.62
C ASN A 188 -12.70 -5.78 11.86
N THR A 189 -11.88 -6.48 12.64
CA THR A 189 -12.33 -7.14 13.88
C THR A 189 -11.88 -6.41 15.14
N GLY A 190 -10.83 -5.58 15.06
CA GLY A 190 -10.19 -4.95 16.20
C GLY A 190 -9.33 -5.91 17.03
N GLU A 191 -9.14 -7.15 16.59
CA GLU A 191 -8.34 -8.14 17.31
C GLU A 191 -6.84 -7.85 17.22
N CYS A 192 -6.13 -8.08 18.33
CA CYS A 192 -4.68 -7.96 18.39
C CYS A 192 -4.03 -9.25 17.86
N TYR A 193 -3.32 -9.16 16.73
CA TYR A 193 -2.53 -10.27 16.20
C TYR A 193 -1.27 -10.51 17.01
N TYR A 194 -0.49 -9.46 17.24
CA TYR A 194 0.84 -9.58 17.84
C TYR A 194 1.16 -8.39 18.73
N THR A 195 1.93 -8.67 19.79
CA THR A 195 2.65 -7.64 20.55
C THR A 195 4.14 -7.76 20.25
N LEU A 196 4.66 -6.80 19.48
CA LEU A 196 6.06 -6.71 19.08
C LEU A 196 6.87 -6.10 20.23
N ARG A 197 7.84 -6.87 20.73
CA ARG A 197 8.73 -6.49 21.84
C ARG A 197 10.17 -6.52 21.37
N GLY A 198 11.00 -5.64 21.93
CA GLY A 198 12.44 -5.61 21.66
C GLY A 198 13.10 -4.28 21.98
N HIS A 199 12.34 -3.17 21.92
CA HIS A 199 12.85 -1.85 22.27
C HIS A 199 13.04 -1.71 23.79
N ALA A 200 14.16 -1.09 24.18
CA ALA A 200 14.46 -0.77 25.58
C ALA A 200 13.81 0.55 26.06
N SER A 201 13.33 1.36 25.11
CA SER A 201 12.66 2.64 25.34
C SER A 201 11.38 2.76 24.51
N GLU A 202 10.69 3.88 24.65
CA GLU A 202 9.45 4.24 23.99
C GLU A 202 9.52 4.18 22.45
N ILE A 203 8.38 3.84 21.84
CA ILE A 203 8.20 3.88 20.39
C ILE A 203 7.68 5.26 20.00
N VAL A 204 8.45 5.96 19.16
CA VAL A 204 8.12 7.32 18.70
C VAL A 204 7.68 7.38 17.23
N CYS A 205 8.01 6.35 16.43
CA CYS A 205 7.59 6.21 15.04
C CYS A 205 7.53 4.73 14.64
N LEU A 206 6.81 4.42 13.58
CA LEU A 206 6.65 3.08 13.01
C LEU A 206 6.33 3.14 11.51
#